data_AF-A0A7C6WPH2-F1
#
_entry.id   AF-A0A7C6WPH2-F1
#
_cell.length_a   1.000
_cell.length_b   1.000
_cell.length_c   1.000
_cell.angle_alpha   90.00
_cell.angle_beta   90.00
_cell.angle_gamma   90.00
#
_symmetry.space_group_name_H-M   'P 1'
#
loop_
_entity.id
_entity.type
_entity.pdbx_description
1 polymer ?
#
loop_
_entity_poly.entity_id
_entity_poly.type
_entity_poly.pdbx_seq_one_letter_code
_entity_poly.pdbx_strand_id
1 'polypeptide(L)'
;IVTGIDIVKEQIKIANSEKLSVKQEDVKIQGHAIECRINAEKPRENFLPSPGQVTNIHMPGGCGVRIDTAIYNNCLIPSTYDSLIAKLIVHDDNREMAIKKLKGVLGEFVIEGVETNVDFLFSIVNHKKYKTGDVDTGFVERFLDDLRMEIIC
;
A
#
# COMPACT_ATOMS: atom_id res chain seq x y z
N ILE A 1 12.24 -1.65 7.03
CA ILE A 1 12.04 -2.80 6.10
C ILE A 1 13.31 -3.03 5.30
N VAL A 2 13.64 -2.22 4.28
CA VAL A 2 14.91 -2.38 3.54
C VAL A 2 16.18 -2.13 4.38
N THR A 3 16.06 -1.31 5.44
CA THR A 3 17.17 -1.03 6.37
C THR A 3 17.18 -1.90 7.62
N GLY A 4 16.11 -2.67 7.88
CA GLY A 4 15.91 -3.36 9.16
C GLY A 4 15.72 -2.45 10.39
N ILE A 5 15.83 -1.13 10.26
CA ILE A 5 15.71 -0.17 11.38
C ILE A 5 14.23 0.08 11.69
N ASP A 6 13.89 0.01 12.97
CA ASP A 6 12.59 0.43 13.50
C ASP A 6 12.64 1.91 13.90
N ILE A 7 12.06 2.75 13.05
CA ILE A 7 12.07 4.21 13.23
C ILE A 7 11.26 4.62 14.47
N VAL A 8 10.13 3.96 14.75
CA VAL A 8 9.28 4.31 15.91
C VAL A 8 10.01 3.99 17.21
N LYS A 9 10.69 2.84 17.27
CA LYS A 9 11.52 2.48 18.41
C LYS A 9 12.66 3.48 18.63
N GLU A 10 13.35 3.90 17.58
CA GLU A 10 14.41 4.92 17.70
C GLU A 10 13.85 6.28 18.13
N GLN A 11 12.67 6.67 17.67
CA GLN A 11 11.99 7.89 18.12
C GLN A 11 11.72 7.87 19.63
N ILE A 12 11.24 6.74 20.18
CA ILE A 12 10.99 6.59 21.62
C ILE A 12 12.30 6.71 22.42
N LYS A 13 13.37 6.06 21.97
CA LYS A 13 14.70 6.16 22.60
C LYS A 13 15.22 7.60 22.62
N ILE A 14 15.14 8.29 21.48
CA ILE A 14 15.57 9.71 21.37
C ILE A 14 14.74 10.58 22.32
N ALA A 15 13.42 10.36 22.38
CA ALA A 15 12.55 11.07 23.31
C ALA A 15 12.92 10.81 24.79
N ASN A 16 13.47 9.63 25.09
CA ASN A 16 14.04 9.27 26.39
C ASN A 16 15.49 9.76 26.58
N SER A 17 15.95 10.72 25.77
CA SER A 17 17.32 11.27 25.77
C SER A 17 18.43 10.24 25.52
N GLU A 18 18.10 9.08 24.95
CA GLU A 18 19.09 8.12 24.48
C GLU A 18 19.67 8.55 23.12
N LYS A 19 20.87 8.04 22.81
CA LYS A 19 21.50 8.26 21.50
C LYS A 19 20.91 7.30 20.47
N LEU A 20 21.05 7.64 19.19
CA LEU A 20 20.78 6.70 18.09
C LEU A 20 21.53 5.39 18.31
N SER A 21 20.83 4.26 18.14
CA SER A 21 21.44 2.94 18.34
C SER A 21 22.29 2.47 17.16
N VAL A 22 22.29 3.21 16.06
CA VAL A 22 23.01 2.91 14.82
C VAL A 22 23.86 4.10 14.37
N LYS A 23 24.98 3.81 13.72
CA LYS A 23 25.79 4.80 13.00
C LYS A 23 25.48 4.76 11.51
N GLN A 24 25.96 5.76 10.77
CA GLN A 24 25.76 5.82 9.31
C GLN A 24 26.28 4.57 8.57
N GLU A 25 27.40 4.00 9.02
CA GLU A 25 27.99 2.78 8.45
C GLU A 25 27.16 1.50 8.67
N ASP A 26 26.27 1.51 9.68
CA ASP A 26 25.36 0.40 9.97
C ASP A 26 24.11 0.43 9.07
N VAL A 27 23.79 1.59 8.47
CA VAL A 27 22.61 1.76 7.61
C VAL A 27 22.85 1.14 6.25
N LYS A 28 22.45 -0.12 6.10
CA LYS A 28 22.52 -0.86 4.82
C LYS A 28 21.15 -0.98 4.21
N ILE A 29 21.04 -0.78 2.89
CA ILE A 29 19.80 -0.98 2.13
C ILE A 29 19.86 -2.37 1.50
N GLN A 30 18.90 -3.22 1.83
CA GLN A 30 18.80 -4.59 1.32
C GLN A 30 17.43 -4.84 0.69
N GLY A 31 17.46 -5.30 -0.55
CA GLY A 31 16.26 -5.62 -1.33
C GLY A 31 15.46 -4.40 -1.77
N HIS A 32 14.18 -4.61 -2.00
CA HIS A 32 13.23 -3.59 -2.42
C HIS A 32 11.92 -3.74 -1.64
N ALA A 33 11.34 -2.62 -1.24
CA ALA A 33 10.04 -2.60 -0.60
C ALA A 33 9.07 -1.71 -1.37
N ILE A 34 7.81 -2.11 -1.41
CA ILE A 34 6.72 -1.36 -2.04
C ILE A 34 5.59 -1.24 -1.02
N GLU A 35 5.12 -0.03 -0.79
CA GLU A 35 3.95 0.25 0.04
C GLU A 35 2.79 0.72 -0.83
N CYS A 36 1.60 0.17 -0.57
CA CYS A 36 0.33 0.62 -1.09
C CYS A 36 -0.56 1.12 0.05
N ARG A 37 -1.14 2.32 -0.15
CA ARG A 37 -2.20 2.84 0.72
C ARG A 37 -3.54 2.28 0.24
N ILE A 38 -4.11 1.38 1.03
CA ILE A 38 -5.45 0.85 0.82
C ILE A 38 -6.42 1.85 1.43
N ASN A 39 -7.20 2.50 0.56
CA ASN A 39 -8.17 3.52 0.95
C ASN A 39 -9.59 3.01 0.69
N ALA A 40 -10.53 3.40 1.56
CA ALA A 40 -11.97 3.26 1.35
C ALA A 40 -12.45 4.34 0.37
N GLU A 41 -12.20 4.14 -0.93
CA GLU A 41 -12.44 5.09 -2.01
C GLU A 41 -12.93 4.36 -3.27
N LYS A 42 -13.58 5.10 -4.15
CA LYS A 42 -14.08 4.63 -5.45
C LYS A 42 -13.28 5.23 -6.61
N PRO A 43 -12.21 4.56 -7.10
CA PRO A 43 -11.37 5.13 -8.17
C PRO A 43 -12.13 5.53 -9.44
N ARG A 44 -13.18 4.76 -9.81
CA ARG A 44 -14.01 5.04 -11.00
C ARG A 44 -14.87 6.31 -10.84
N GLU A 45 -15.20 6.68 -9.61
CA GLU A 45 -15.98 7.87 -9.28
C GLU A 45 -15.06 9.00 -8.76
N ASN A 46 -13.91 9.18 -9.41
CA ASN A 46 -12.93 10.21 -9.05
C ASN A 46 -12.46 10.12 -7.58
N PHE A 47 -12.21 8.89 -7.11
CA PHE A 47 -11.76 8.60 -5.74
C PHE A 47 -12.70 9.12 -4.65
N LEU A 48 -14.02 9.12 -4.91
CA LEU A 48 -15.01 9.46 -3.90
C LEU A 48 -14.82 8.58 -2.65
N PRO A 49 -14.78 9.14 -1.43
CA PRO A 49 -14.71 8.36 -0.20
C PRO A 49 -15.88 7.38 -0.06
N SER A 50 -15.61 6.20 0.49
CA SER A 50 -16.58 5.13 0.73
C SER A 50 -16.62 4.73 2.22
N PRO A 51 -17.05 5.63 3.13
CA PRO A 51 -17.24 5.27 4.53
C PRO A 51 -18.36 4.24 4.67
N GLY A 52 -18.32 3.44 5.73
CA GLY A 52 -19.31 2.38 5.94
C GLY A 52 -18.85 1.32 6.91
N GLN A 53 -19.69 0.31 7.11
CA GLN A 53 -19.36 -0.82 7.96
C GLN A 53 -18.61 -1.86 7.14
N VAL A 54 -17.44 -2.27 7.63
CA VAL A 54 -16.70 -3.39 7.04
C VAL A 54 -17.36 -4.69 7.47
N THR A 55 -17.93 -5.46 6.55
CA THR A 55 -18.67 -6.69 6.87
C THR A 55 -17.77 -7.92 6.93
N ASN A 56 -16.68 -7.91 6.18
CA ASN A 56 -15.73 -9.01 6.12
C ASN A 56 -14.35 -8.49 5.69
N ILE A 57 -13.31 -9.14 6.19
CA ILE A 57 -11.92 -8.84 5.86
C ILE A 57 -11.15 -10.15 5.73
N HIS A 58 -10.45 -10.30 4.62
CA HIS A 58 -9.32 -11.20 4.50
C HIS A 58 -8.06 -10.38 4.28
N MET A 59 -7.22 -10.33 5.31
CA MET A 59 -5.90 -9.69 5.22
C MET A 59 -4.87 -10.74 4.76
N PRO A 60 -4.17 -10.50 3.64
CA PRO A 60 -3.17 -11.44 3.16
C PRO A 60 -1.92 -11.41 4.04
N GLY A 61 -1.10 -12.46 3.95
CA GLY A 61 0.08 -12.60 4.79
C GLY A 61 1.22 -13.32 4.08
N GLY A 62 2.23 -13.72 4.85
CA GLY A 62 3.37 -14.49 4.35
C GLY A 62 4.70 -13.77 4.46
N CYS A 63 5.75 -14.45 3.97
CA CYS A 63 7.12 -13.98 4.10
C CYS A 63 7.34 -12.68 3.32
N GLY A 64 7.81 -11.64 4.01
CA GLY A 64 8.02 -10.31 3.42
C GLY A 64 6.73 -9.54 3.15
N VAL A 65 5.61 -9.90 3.78
CA VAL A 65 4.35 -9.15 3.76
C VAL A 65 4.11 -8.54 5.14
N ARG A 66 3.84 -7.24 5.19
CA ARG A 66 3.47 -6.49 6.40
C ARG A 66 2.21 -5.69 6.11
N ILE A 67 1.26 -5.74 7.04
CA ILE A 67 0.05 -4.93 6.99
C ILE A 67 0.00 -4.09 8.27
N ASP A 68 -0.07 -2.78 8.10
CA ASP A 68 -0.38 -1.84 9.18
C ASP A 68 -1.82 -1.37 9.00
N THR A 69 -2.68 -1.63 9.96
CA THR A 69 -4.11 -1.35 9.84
C THR A 69 -4.76 -1.12 11.20
N ALA A 70 -5.88 -0.41 11.20
CA ALA A 70 -6.75 -0.24 12.36
C ALA A 70 -8.16 -0.82 12.13
N ILE A 71 -8.43 -1.42 10.95
CA ILE A 71 -9.72 -2.02 10.64
C ILE A 71 -9.79 -3.48 11.11
N TYR A 72 -10.99 -3.93 11.45
CA TYR A 72 -11.29 -5.30 11.87
C TYR A 72 -12.73 -5.63 11.46
N ASN A 73 -13.11 -6.90 11.44
CA ASN A 73 -14.47 -7.30 11.05
C ASN A 73 -15.53 -6.53 11.86
N ASN A 74 -16.53 -6.02 11.16
CA ASN A 74 -17.63 -5.21 11.70
C ASN A 74 -17.26 -3.80 12.20
N CYS A 75 -16.03 -3.32 11.97
CA CYS A 75 -15.68 -1.95 12.32
C CYS A 75 -16.38 -0.94 11.39
N LEU A 76 -16.69 0.24 11.94
CA LEU A 76 -17.21 1.36 11.17
C LEU A 76 -16.06 2.25 10.71
N ILE A 77 -15.97 2.50 9.40
CA ILE A 77 -15.10 3.52 8.82
C ILE A 77 -15.86 4.85 8.85
N PRO A 78 -15.42 5.81 9.67
CA PRO A 78 -16.08 7.12 9.79
C PRO A 78 -15.82 7.99 8.56
N SER A 79 -16.77 8.87 8.23
CA SER A 79 -16.61 9.86 7.14
C SER A 79 -15.80 11.10 7.53
N THR A 80 -15.38 11.21 8.79
CA THR A 80 -14.76 12.41 9.37
C THR A 80 -13.23 12.38 9.37
N TYR A 81 -12.62 11.26 8.99
CA TYR A 81 -11.17 11.06 8.99
C TYR A 81 -10.68 10.68 7.58
N ASP A 82 -9.36 10.52 7.44
CA ASP A 82 -8.73 10.03 6.20
C ASP A 82 -9.31 8.67 5.78
N SER A 83 -9.42 8.45 4.47
CA SER A 83 -9.93 7.21 3.88
C SER A 83 -8.99 6.02 4.02
N LEU A 84 -7.76 6.21 4.53
CA LEU A 84 -6.78 5.15 4.73
C LEU A 84 -7.26 4.12 5.75
N ILE A 85 -7.36 2.87 5.29
CA ILE A 85 -7.80 1.74 6.11
C ILE A 85 -6.68 0.72 6.35
N ALA A 86 -5.72 0.61 5.43
CA ALA A 86 -4.52 -0.21 5.63
C ALA A 86 -3.34 0.31 4.82
N LYS A 87 -2.12 0.09 5.32
CA LYS A 87 -0.90 0.12 4.52
C LYS A 87 -0.48 -1.31 4.26
N LEU A 88 -0.48 -1.70 2.99
CA LEU A 88 0.06 -2.97 2.54
C LEU A 88 1.51 -2.75 2.12
N ILE A 89 2.45 -3.40 2.80
CA ILE A 89 3.87 -3.32 2.48
C ILE A 89 4.41 -4.70 2.13
N VAL A 90 5.11 -4.78 1.00
CA VAL A 90 5.86 -5.98 0.62
C VAL A 90 7.35 -5.69 0.55
N HIS A 91 8.16 -6.71 0.80
CA HIS A 91 9.60 -6.70 0.66
C HIS A 91 10.10 -7.97 0.00
N ASP A 92 11.09 -7.82 -0.87
CA ASP A 92 11.78 -8.92 -1.54
C ASP A 92 13.20 -8.52 -1.96
N ASP A 93 13.97 -9.44 -2.53
CA ASP A 93 15.38 -9.28 -2.87
C ASP A 93 15.63 -8.21 -3.93
N ASN A 94 14.64 -7.93 -4.79
CA ASN A 94 14.71 -6.89 -5.79
C ASN A 94 13.32 -6.38 -6.19
N ARG A 95 13.28 -5.30 -6.98
CA ARG A 95 12.03 -4.63 -7.38
C ARG A 95 11.08 -5.53 -8.16
N GLU A 96 11.60 -6.35 -9.08
CA GLU A 96 10.76 -7.25 -9.87
C GLU A 96 10.07 -8.30 -8.98
N MET A 97 10.80 -8.87 -8.03
CA MET A 97 10.26 -9.84 -7.08
C MET A 97 9.26 -9.19 -6.12
N ALA A 98 9.55 -7.97 -5.64
CA ALA A 98 8.60 -7.20 -4.82
C ALA A 98 7.30 -6.90 -5.59
N ILE A 99 7.37 -6.55 -6.88
CA ILE A 99 6.19 -6.35 -7.73
C ILE A 99 5.39 -7.66 -7.89
N LYS A 100 6.06 -8.79 -8.15
CA LYS A 100 5.41 -10.10 -8.25
C LYS A 100 4.69 -10.46 -6.94
N LYS A 101 5.35 -10.24 -5.81
CA LYS A 101 4.77 -10.45 -4.48
C LYS A 101 3.58 -9.53 -4.25
N LEU A 102 3.72 -8.24 -4.49
CA LEU A 102 2.63 -7.26 -4.35
C LEU A 102 1.41 -7.65 -5.17
N LYS A 103 1.60 -8.12 -6.41
CA LYS A 103 0.51 -8.59 -7.27
C LYS A 103 -0.25 -9.76 -6.65
N GLY A 104 0.44 -10.76 -6.12
CA GLY A 104 -0.20 -11.89 -5.45
C GLY A 104 -0.98 -11.44 -4.21
N VAL A 105 -0.33 -10.64 -3.37
CA VAL A 105 -0.91 -10.16 -2.11
C VAL A 105 -2.12 -9.25 -2.33
N LEU A 106 -2.10 -8.35 -3.33
CA LEU A 106 -3.27 -7.55 -3.70
C LEU A 106 -4.43 -8.42 -4.20
N GLY A 107 -4.15 -9.51 -4.92
CA GLY A 107 -5.19 -10.43 -5.40
C GLY A 107 -5.87 -11.25 -4.31
N GLU A 108 -5.23 -11.36 -3.13
CA GLU A 108 -5.78 -12.01 -1.94
C GLU A 108 -6.45 -11.00 -0.99
N PHE A 109 -6.28 -9.68 -1.19
CA PHE A 109 -6.77 -8.68 -0.26
C PHE A 109 -8.28 -8.48 -0.43
N VAL A 110 -9.07 -8.92 0.55
CA VAL A 110 -10.54 -8.80 0.52
C VAL A 110 -11.02 -7.88 1.64
N ILE A 111 -11.80 -6.87 1.27
CA ILE A 111 -12.59 -6.04 2.18
C ILE A 111 -13.99 -5.94 1.59
N GLU A 112 -15.01 -6.29 2.38
CA GLU A 112 -16.42 -6.21 2.00
C GLU A 112 -17.15 -5.17 2.84
N GLY A 113 -18.24 -4.63 2.29
CA GLY A 113 -19.10 -3.61 2.94
C GLY A 113 -18.70 -2.16 2.60
N VAL A 114 -17.48 -1.94 2.10
CA VAL A 114 -17.02 -0.67 1.54
C VAL A 114 -16.26 -0.90 0.23
N GLU A 115 -16.29 0.07 -0.68
CA GLU A 115 -15.43 0.06 -1.87
C GLU A 115 -14.02 0.53 -1.50
N THR A 116 -13.03 0.01 -2.22
CA THR A 116 -11.62 0.32 -1.99
C THR A 116 -10.86 0.54 -3.29
N ASN A 117 -9.66 1.12 -3.18
CA ASN A 117 -8.75 1.29 -4.31
C ASN A 117 -7.89 0.05 -4.64
N VAL A 118 -8.17 -1.13 -4.06
CA VAL A 118 -7.35 -2.35 -4.25
C VAL A 118 -7.22 -2.74 -5.72
N ASP A 119 -8.34 -2.78 -6.46
CA ASP A 119 -8.33 -3.14 -7.90
C ASP A 119 -7.57 -2.12 -8.76
N PHE A 120 -7.66 -0.85 -8.39
CA PHE A 120 -6.90 0.22 -9.05
C PHE A 120 -5.39 0.03 -8.85
N LEU A 121 -4.96 -0.26 -7.61
CA LEU A 121 -3.57 -0.57 -7.30
C LEU A 121 -3.09 -1.84 -8.02
N PHE A 122 -3.91 -2.89 -8.06
CA PHE A 122 -3.62 -4.11 -8.81
C PHE A 122 -3.40 -3.80 -10.30
N SER A 123 -4.21 -2.93 -10.87
CA SER A 123 -4.10 -2.52 -12.28
C SER A 123 -2.79 -1.73 -12.52
N ILE A 124 -2.42 -0.81 -11.63
CA ILE A 124 -1.13 -0.09 -11.69
C ILE A 124 0.05 -1.06 -11.67
N VAL A 125 0.07 -2.01 -10.73
CA VAL A 125 1.19 -2.96 -10.58
C VAL A 125 1.33 -3.86 -11.81
N ASN A 126 0.24 -4.08 -12.55
CA ASN A 126 0.26 -4.80 -13.81
C ASN A 126 0.67 -3.95 -15.02
N HIS A 127 0.61 -2.62 -14.92
CA HIS A 127 0.91 -1.72 -16.02
C HIS A 127 2.40 -1.72 -16.41
N LYS A 128 2.69 -1.73 -17.72
CA LYS A 128 4.06 -1.85 -18.25
C LYS A 128 4.98 -0.76 -17.73
N LYS A 129 4.54 0.50 -17.76
CA LYS A 129 5.34 1.66 -17.30
C LYS A 129 5.71 1.56 -15.82
N TYR A 130 4.78 1.09 -14.98
CA TYR A 130 5.08 0.85 -13.57
C TYR A 130 6.14 -0.25 -13.42
N LYS A 131 6.01 -1.37 -14.15
CA LYS A 131 7.00 -2.46 -14.11
C LYS A 131 8.39 -2.02 -14.56
N THR A 132 8.50 -1.20 -15.60
CA THR A 132 9.80 -0.69 -16.09
C THR A 132 10.36 0.46 -15.26
N GLY A 133 9.55 1.08 -14.39
CA GLY A 133 9.94 2.27 -13.63
C GLY A 133 9.87 3.57 -14.44
N ASP A 134 9.25 3.53 -15.62
CA ASP A 134 9.03 4.70 -16.49
C ASP A 134 7.78 5.47 -16.03
N VAL A 135 7.85 6.02 -14.81
CA VAL A 135 6.75 6.72 -14.15
C VAL A 135 7.21 8.09 -13.65
N ASP A 136 6.28 9.05 -13.70
CA ASP A 136 6.44 10.39 -13.15
C ASP A 136 5.16 10.78 -12.39
N THR A 137 5.10 12.00 -11.88
CA THR A 137 3.95 12.47 -11.09
C THR A 137 2.63 12.55 -11.86
N GLY A 138 2.67 12.64 -13.20
CA GLY A 138 1.48 12.62 -14.07
C GLY A 138 1.11 11.21 -14.55
N PHE A 139 1.80 10.15 -14.09
CA PHE A 139 1.54 8.78 -14.51
C PHE A 139 0.08 8.35 -14.26
N VAL A 140 -0.47 8.68 -13.08
CA VAL A 140 -1.81 8.26 -12.68
C VAL A 140 -2.90 8.91 -13.54
N GLU A 141 -2.76 10.20 -13.86
CA GLU A 141 -3.70 10.92 -14.72
C GLU A 141 -3.77 10.26 -16.10
N ARG A 142 -2.61 10.04 -16.74
CA ARG A 142 -2.52 9.36 -18.03
C ARG A 142 -3.05 7.93 -17.97
N PHE A 143 -2.75 7.20 -16.89
CA PHE A 143 -3.24 5.84 -16.69
C PHE A 143 -4.78 5.78 -16.58
N LEU A 144 -5.41 6.74 -15.90
CA LEU A 144 -6.87 6.82 -15.80
C LEU A 144 -7.52 7.17 -17.15
N ASP A 145 -6.89 8.04 -17.93
CA ASP A 145 -7.35 8.37 -19.28
C ASP A 145 -7.30 7.15 -20.21
N ASP A 146 -6.20 6.38 -20.18
CA ASP A 146 -6.07 5.12 -20.91
C ASP A 146 -7.18 4.13 -20.51
N LEU A 147 -7.45 3.98 -19.21
CA LEU A 147 -8.47 3.07 -18.70
C LEU A 147 -9.90 3.46 -19.12
N ARG A 148 -10.18 4.76 -19.19
CA ARG A 148 -11.48 5.28 -19.66
C ARG A 148 -11.68 5.01 -21.14
N MET A 149 -10.62 5.12 -21.94
CA MET A 149 -10.68 4.83 -23.38
C MET A 149 -10.94 3.34 -23.66
N GLU A 150 -10.39 2.43 -22.87
CA GLU A 150 -10.62 0.98 -23.02
C GLU A 150 -12.06 0.54 -22.71
N ILE A 151 -12.81 1.28 -21.88
CA ILE A 151 -14.21 0.94 -21.51
C ILE A 151 -15.22 1.46 -22.56
N ILE A 152 -14.83 2.45 -23.37
CA ILE A 152 -15.72 3.09 -24.36
C ILE A 152 -15.64 2.39 -25.74
N CYS A 153 -14.64 1.56 -25.98
CA CYS A 153 -14.47 0.74 -27.18
C CYS A 153 -15.03 -0.68 -27.00
#